data_AF-A0A9E5I4F6-F1
#
_entry.id   AF-A0A9E5I4F6-F1
#
_cell.length_a   1.000
_cell.length_b   1.000
_cell.length_c   1.000
_cell.angle_alpha   90.00
_cell.angle_beta   90.00
_cell.angle_gamma   90.00
#
_symmetry.space_group_name_H-M   'P 1'
#
loop_
_entity.id
_entity.type
_entity.pdbx_description
1 polymer ?
#
loop_
_entity_poly.entity_id
_entity_poly.type
_entity_poly.pdbx_seq_one_letter_code
_entity_poly.pdbx_strand_id
1 'polypeptide(L)'
;YIVEPRHIEVQIFGDQQGKIVSLLERDCSLQRRHQKVIEEAPAPGWSPQKRRAMSMAAIAAARSVQYVGAGTVEFIVDPAGDFFFMEMNTRLQVEHPVTEMILGEDLVAWQLKVAMGEPLPAHWEHVEAQGHAIEARLYAENPRRGFLPSMGQVQSLCFPEAAAQFDVSAPIRIDAGIREGDVISGDYDPMIAKIIVHGKDRQQALASMRQALAASSVLGPSNNRAFLQKLIDHPAVQAGQLSTALIEREIDSLAGALSPQERLESLLAIAAAWALSQPSSQSWDAFDRRDGWRHHGLQASDPARYQLRLRAMDDAVSSHEEKIDIQWLPDLTVSVLGQFWRLRDGELTTHPSKTLELAASFEACEPMPLDGSHGKGLQA
;
A
#
# COMPACT_ATOMS: atom_id res chain seq x y z
N TYR A 1 -29.49 3.72 15.51
CA TYR A 1 -28.56 2.77 14.87
C TYR A 1 -28.84 2.82 13.38
N ILE A 2 -27.83 3.11 12.57
CA ILE A 2 -27.94 3.15 11.10
C ILE A 2 -27.33 1.86 10.58
N VAL A 3 -28.05 1.18 9.69
CA VAL A 3 -27.61 -0.08 9.08
C VAL A 3 -26.70 0.24 7.89
N GLU A 4 -25.54 -0.41 7.83
CA GLU A 4 -24.51 -0.21 6.80
C GLU A 4 -24.13 1.26 6.51
N PRO A 5 -23.78 2.06 7.54
CA PRO A 5 -23.48 3.46 7.33
C PRO A 5 -22.20 3.66 6.52
N ARG A 6 -22.19 4.71 5.70
CA ARG A 6 -20.97 5.28 5.14
C ARG A 6 -20.44 6.38 6.06
N HIS A 7 -19.12 6.44 6.20
CA HIS A 7 -18.44 7.51 6.90
C HIS A 7 -17.90 8.48 5.85
N ILE A 8 -18.55 9.64 5.71
CA ILE A 8 -18.16 10.68 4.77
C ILE A 8 -17.74 11.91 5.57
N GLU A 9 -16.66 12.54 5.16
CA GLU A 9 -16.16 13.73 5.83
C GLU A 9 -15.83 14.83 4.85
N VAL A 10 -15.99 16.08 5.25
CA VAL A 10 -15.73 17.24 4.40
C VAL A 10 -14.49 17.98 4.90
N GLN A 11 -13.52 18.18 4.02
CA GLN A 11 -12.42 19.09 4.29
C GLN A 11 -12.95 20.52 4.30
N ILE A 12 -12.64 21.26 5.36
CA ILE A 12 -12.88 22.69 5.44
C ILE A 12 -11.56 23.43 5.61
N PHE A 13 -11.56 24.71 5.22
CA PHE A 13 -10.46 25.62 5.47
C PHE A 13 -11.01 27.01 5.80
N GLY A 14 -10.56 27.61 6.89
CA GLY A 14 -10.92 28.98 7.27
C GLY A 14 -9.70 29.90 7.37
N ASP A 15 -9.84 31.18 7.06
CA ASP A 15 -8.82 32.21 7.33
C ASP A 15 -9.19 33.16 8.47
N GLN A 16 -8.21 34.02 8.84
CA GLN A 16 -8.38 35.03 9.88
C GLN A 16 -9.31 36.19 9.46
N GLN A 17 -9.66 36.29 8.16
CA GLN A 17 -10.61 37.27 7.63
C GLN A 17 -12.06 36.78 7.69
N GLY A 18 -12.29 35.54 8.15
CA GLY A 18 -13.61 34.93 8.34
C GLY A 18 -14.14 34.23 7.09
N LYS A 19 -13.35 34.08 6.03
CA LYS A 19 -13.71 33.25 4.88
C LYS A 19 -13.52 31.79 5.27
N ILE A 20 -14.50 30.96 4.93
CA ILE A 20 -14.49 29.52 5.15
C ILE A 20 -14.97 28.84 3.88
N VAL A 21 -14.21 27.86 3.40
CA VAL A 21 -14.49 27.08 2.20
C VAL A 21 -14.54 25.58 2.52
N SER A 22 -15.15 24.81 1.62
CA SER A 22 -15.12 23.36 1.61
C SER A 22 -14.23 22.90 0.46
N LEU A 23 -13.29 22.01 0.74
CA LEU A 23 -12.35 21.42 -0.23
C LEU A 23 -12.77 19.98 -0.56
N LEU A 24 -14.07 19.81 -0.82
CA LEU A 24 -14.72 18.53 -1.15
C LEU A 24 -14.71 17.52 0.02
N GLU A 25 -15.35 16.38 -0.24
CA GLU A 25 -15.52 15.27 0.69
C GLU A 25 -14.59 14.09 0.43
N ARG A 26 -14.38 13.29 1.46
CA ARG A 26 -13.69 12.00 1.44
C ARG A 26 -14.62 10.91 1.95
N ASP A 27 -14.51 9.72 1.38
CA ASP A 27 -15.12 8.51 1.92
C ASP A 27 -14.08 7.73 2.73
N CYS A 28 -14.35 7.56 4.02
CA CYS A 28 -13.50 6.85 4.98
C CYS A 28 -14.22 5.61 5.54
N SER A 29 -15.21 5.09 4.81
CA SER A 29 -16.05 3.98 5.25
C SER A 29 -15.28 2.67 5.42
N LEU A 30 -14.17 2.49 4.70
CA LEU A 30 -13.34 1.30 4.84
C LEU A 30 -12.45 1.43 6.08
N GLN A 31 -13.05 1.12 7.23
CA GLN A 31 -12.44 1.21 8.55
C GLN A 31 -12.64 -0.08 9.35
N ARG A 32 -11.76 -0.33 10.31
CA ARG A 32 -11.80 -1.49 11.22
C ARG A 32 -11.67 -0.99 12.66
N ARG A 33 -12.64 -1.32 13.53
CA ARG A 33 -12.67 -0.86 14.94
C ARG A 33 -12.42 0.66 15.07
N HIS A 34 -13.06 1.45 14.20
CA HIS A 34 -12.92 2.91 14.10
C HIS A 34 -11.55 3.41 13.60
N GLN A 35 -10.66 2.54 13.17
CA GLN A 35 -9.41 2.89 12.49
C GLN A 35 -9.63 2.89 10.98
N LYS A 36 -9.47 4.04 10.32
CA LYS A 36 -9.57 4.17 8.86
C LYS A 36 -8.42 3.38 8.19
N VAL A 37 -8.73 2.66 7.12
CA VAL A 37 -7.80 1.75 6.42
C VAL A 37 -7.58 2.19 4.98
N ILE A 38 -8.68 2.48 4.28
CA ILE A 38 -8.68 3.03 2.93
C ILE A 38 -9.57 4.28 2.93
N GLU A 39 -9.09 5.32 2.28
CA GLU A 39 -9.78 6.59 2.11
C GLU A 39 -9.77 6.96 0.64
N GLU A 40 -10.84 7.57 0.15
CA GLU A 40 -10.91 8.01 -1.24
C GLU A 40 -11.63 9.35 -1.42
N ALA A 41 -11.19 10.11 -2.41
CA ALA A 41 -11.77 11.39 -2.76
C ALA A 41 -11.88 11.53 -4.29
N PRO A 42 -13.01 12.04 -4.82
CA PRO A 42 -14.27 12.31 -4.11
C PRO A 42 -15.00 11.02 -3.67
N ALA A 43 -16.03 11.14 -2.83
CA ALA A 43 -16.82 9.98 -2.40
C ALA A 43 -17.60 9.35 -3.59
N PRO A 44 -17.54 8.02 -3.79
CA PRO A 44 -18.19 7.38 -4.94
C PRO A 44 -19.72 7.37 -4.81
N GLY A 45 -20.42 7.50 -5.94
CA GLY A 45 -21.89 7.44 -6.00
C GLY A 45 -22.62 8.69 -5.48
N TRP A 46 -21.92 9.81 -5.33
CA TRP A 46 -22.50 11.08 -4.86
C TRP A 46 -22.92 11.98 -6.02
N SER A 47 -24.16 12.49 -5.95
CA SER A 47 -24.62 13.53 -6.88
C SER A 47 -24.02 14.89 -6.51
N PRO A 48 -23.82 15.80 -7.48
CA PRO A 48 -23.35 17.17 -7.21
C PRO A 48 -24.23 17.91 -6.20
N GLN A 49 -25.54 17.65 -6.19
CA GLN A 49 -26.49 18.27 -5.26
C GLN A 49 -26.26 17.82 -3.82
N LYS A 50 -26.06 16.51 -3.59
CA LYS A 50 -25.78 15.97 -2.24
C LYS A 50 -24.44 16.48 -1.72
N ARG A 51 -23.41 16.50 -2.57
CA ARG A 51 -22.10 17.08 -2.26
C ARG A 51 -22.23 18.53 -1.82
N ARG A 52 -22.92 19.36 -2.61
CA ARG A 52 -23.15 20.77 -2.26
C ARG A 52 -23.89 20.94 -0.93
N ALA A 53 -24.91 20.13 -0.68
CA ALA A 53 -25.66 20.17 0.58
C ALA A 53 -24.76 19.86 1.79
N MET A 54 -23.91 18.83 1.69
CA MET A 54 -22.98 18.45 2.75
C MET A 54 -21.87 19.49 2.94
N SER A 55 -21.29 20.02 1.86
CA SER A 55 -20.31 21.12 1.91
C SER A 55 -20.88 22.36 2.62
N MET A 56 -22.13 22.72 2.32
CA MET A 56 -22.80 23.84 2.99
C MET A 56 -23.03 23.59 4.47
N ALA A 57 -23.40 22.36 4.86
CA ALA A 57 -23.54 21.98 6.27
C ALA A 57 -22.20 22.05 7.01
N ALA A 58 -21.10 21.58 6.39
CA ALA A 58 -19.76 21.65 6.95
C ALA A 58 -19.27 23.09 7.13
N ILE A 59 -19.48 23.95 6.12
CA ILE A 59 -19.16 25.38 6.21
C ILE A 59 -19.98 26.05 7.32
N ALA A 60 -21.27 25.71 7.46
CA ALA A 60 -22.11 26.26 8.51
C ALA A 60 -21.63 25.86 9.91
N ALA A 61 -21.24 24.59 10.11
CA ALA A 61 -20.66 24.11 11.36
C ALA A 61 -19.37 24.86 11.70
N ALA A 62 -18.44 24.97 10.75
CA ALA A 62 -17.18 25.69 10.91
C ALA A 62 -17.39 27.19 11.22
N ARG A 63 -18.34 27.83 10.52
CA ARG A 63 -18.67 29.25 10.73
C ARG A 63 -19.25 29.51 12.11
N SER A 64 -20.00 28.56 12.67
CA SER A 64 -20.60 28.71 14.02
C SER A 64 -19.56 28.84 15.13
N VAL A 65 -18.34 28.35 14.89
CA VAL A 65 -17.21 28.41 15.84
C VAL A 65 -16.08 29.31 15.36
N GLN A 66 -16.29 30.12 14.32
CA GLN A 66 -15.29 31.04 13.74
C GLN A 66 -13.98 30.32 13.41
N TYR A 67 -14.08 29.15 12.78
CA TYR A 67 -12.95 28.25 12.58
C TYR A 67 -11.85 28.84 11.68
N VAL A 68 -10.58 28.60 12.03
CA VAL A 68 -9.38 29.02 11.28
C VAL A 68 -8.46 27.82 11.07
N GLY A 69 -7.83 27.76 9.89
CA GLY A 69 -6.94 26.67 9.46
C GLY A 69 -7.68 25.52 8.81
N ALA A 70 -6.99 24.39 8.63
CA ALA A 70 -7.56 23.15 8.11
C ALA A 70 -8.37 22.43 9.19
N GLY A 71 -9.53 21.89 8.83
CA GLY A 71 -10.36 21.07 9.71
C GLY A 71 -11.21 20.10 8.91
N THR A 72 -11.91 19.20 9.59
CA THR A 72 -12.77 18.23 8.92
C THR A 72 -14.07 18.06 9.69
N VAL A 73 -15.18 18.03 8.97
CA VAL A 73 -16.51 17.80 9.52
C VAL A 73 -16.96 16.40 9.12
N GLU A 74 -17.16 15.53 10.10
CA GLU A 74 -17.49 14.11 9.89
C GLU A 74 -19.00 13.89 9.90
N PHE A 75 -19.46 13.05 8.98
CA PHE A 75 -20.86 12.68 8.82
C PHE A 75 -21.03 11.16 8.72
N ILE A 76 -22.11 10.65 9.33
CA ILE A 76 -22.65 9.34 8.96
C ILE A 76 -23.69 9.54 7.87
N VAL A 77 -23.65 8.67 6.86
CA VAL A 77 -24.60 8.66 5.76
C VAL A 77 -25.30 7.31 5.75
N ASP A 78 -26.64 7.34 5.73
CA ASP A 78 -27.46 6.13 5.71
C ASP A 78 -27.67 5.61 4.27
N PRO A 79 -28.29 4.43 4.08
CA PRO A 79 -28.57 3.89 2.74
C PRO A 79 -29.55 4.70 1.89
N ALA A 80 -30.44 5.51 2.50
CA ALA A 80 -31.26 6.48 1.76
C ALA A 80 -30.41 7.67 1.26
N GLY A 81 -29.23 7.83 1.86
CA GLY A 81 -28.26 8.86 1.60
C GLY A 81 -28.62 10.19 2.27
N ASP A 82 -29.35 10.11 3.38
CA ASP A 82 -29.44 11.19 4.36
C ASP A 82 -28.15 11.21 5.18
N PHE A 83 -27.68 12.40 5.53
CA PHE A 83 -26.43 12.59 6.25
C PHE A 83 -26.65 13.26 7.60
N PHE A 84 -25.88 12.83 8.59
CA PHE A 84 -26.00 13.24 9.99
C PHE A 84 -24.63 13.67 10.49
N PHE A 85 -24.52 14.88 11.03
CA PHE A 85 -23.30 15.38 11.66
C PHE A 85 -22.89 14.47 12.81
N MET A 86 -21.62 14.09 12.88
CA MET A 86 -21.02 13.38 14.00
C MET A 86 -20.22 14.32 14.88
N GLU A 87 -19.13 14.83 14.32
CA GLU A 87 -18.16 15.64 15.03
C GLU A 87 -17.40 16.53 14.05
N MET A 88 -16.59 17.43 14.61
CA MET A 88 -15.67 18.26 13.85
C MET A 88 -14.28 18.09 14.44
N ASN A 89 -13.34 17.67 13.60
CA ASN A 89 -11.95 17.48 13.96
C ASN A 89 -11.17 18.76 13.64
N THR A 90 -10.67 19.41 14.69
CA THR A 90 -10.03 20.74 14.63
C THR A 90 -8.53 20.66 14.32
N ARG A 91 -8.16 19.82 13.35
CA ARG A 91 -6.78 19.57 12.92
C ARG A 91 -6.77 19.06 11.49
N LEU A 92 -5.59 19.03 10.88
CA LEU A 92 -5.38 18.30 9.63
C LEU A 92 -5.62 16.80 9.86
N GLN A 93 -6.32 16.16 8.93
CA GLN A 93 -6.56 14.73 8.97
C GLN A 93 -5.40 13.95 8.37
N VAL A 94 -5.26 12.67 8.72
CA VAL A 94 -4.17 11.83 8.22
C VAL A 94 -4.28 11.66 6.70
N GLU A 95 -5.52 11.46 6.27
CA GLU A 95 -6.03 11.24 4.91
C GLU A 95 -6.22 12.53 4.10
N HIS A 96 -5.66 13.66 4.55
CA HIS A 96 -5.66 14.88 3.74
C HIS A 96 -5.03 14.74 2.34
N PRO A 97 -4.06 13.83 2.06
CA PRO A 97 -3.47 13.73 0.73
C PRO A 97 -4.47 13.40 -0.37
N VAL A 98 -5.53 12.61 -0.12
CA VAL A 98 -6.51 12.34 -1.19
C VAL A 98 -7.24 13.63 -1.62
N THR A 99 -7.42 14.59 -0.72
CA THR A 99 -7.93 15.92 -1.07
C THR A 99 -6.90 16.74 -1.83
N GLU A 100 -5.64 16.72 -1.40
CA GLU A 100 -4.54 17.42 -2.08
C GLU A 100 -4.39 16.96 -3.54
N MET A 101 -4.39 15.65 -3.77
CA MET A 101 -4.14 15.05 -5.07
C MET A 101 -5.24 15.34 -6.09
N ILE A 102 -6.51 15.48 -5.67
CA ILE A 102 -7.60 15.85 -6.59
C ILE A 102 -7.72 17.36 -6.82
N LEU A 103 -7.06 18.19 -5.99
CA LEU A 103 -7.10 19.65 -6.12
C LEU A 103 -5.80 20.24 -6.66
N GLY A 104 -4.67 19.55 -6.51
CA GLY A 104 -3.34 20.09 -6.78
C GLY A 104 -2.91 21.14 -5.74
N GLU A 105 -3.34 20.99 -4.49
CA GLU A 105 -3.13 21.97 -3.42
C GLU A 105 -2.39 21.36 -2.23
N ASP A 106 -1.47 22.13 -1.65
CA ASP A 106 -0.73 21.76 -0.43
C ASP A 106 -1.42 22.36 0.80
N LEU A 107 -2.18 21.54 1.53
CA LEU A 107 -2.95 21.99 2.68
C LEU A 107 -2.06 22.37 3.85
N VAL A 108 -0.89 21.75 4.01
CA VAL A 108 0.08 22.07 5.07
C VAL A 108 0.67 23.45 4.82
N ALA A 109 1.10 23.74 3.60
CA ALA A 109 1.59 25.07 3.22
C ALA A 109 0.51 26.14 3.41
N TRP A 110 -0.74 25.85 3.06
CA TRP A 110 -1.86 26.77 3.31
C TRP A 110 -2.13 27.01 4.79
N GLN A 111 -1.90 26.01 5.66
CA GLN A 111 -2.03 26.23 7.11
C GLN A 111 -1.01 27.26 7.60
N LEU A 112 0.22 27.20 7.09
CA LEU A 112 1.26 28.19 7.41
C LEU A 112 0.90 29.58 6.87
N LYS A 113 0.44 29.69 5.62
CA LYS A 113 0.01 30.96 5.02
C LYS A 113 -1.10 31.63 5.82
N VAL A 114 -2.16 30.88 6.15
CA VAL A 114 -3.27 31.38 6.97
C VAL A 114 -2.83 31.74 8.38
N ALA A 115 -1.91 30.96 8.99
CA ALA A 115 -1.34 31.31 10.29
C ALA A 115 -0.57 32.65 10.25
N MET A 116 0.04 32.99 9.12
CA MET A 116 0.68 34.28 8.86
C MET A 116 -0.31 35.40 8.47
N GLY A 117 -1.61 35.10 8.42
CA GLY A 117 -2.66 36.08 8.13
C GLY A 117 -2.97 36.25 6.64
N GLU A 118 -2.43 35.40 5.75
CA GLU A 118 -2.81 35.43 4.34
C GLU A 118 -4.27 34.97 4.15
N PRO A 119 -5.03 35.63 3.25
CA PRO A 119 -6.40 35.24 2.95
C PRO A 119 -6.45 33.99 2.07
N LEU A 120 -7.54 33.21 2.19
CA LEU A 120 -7.79 32.09 1.30
C LEU A 120 -7.96 32.56 -0.15
N PRO A 121 -7.45 31.78 -1.11
CA PRO A 121 -7.46 32.20 -2.50
C PRO A 121 -8.90 32.18 -3.05
N ALA A 122 -9.17 33.03 -4.05
CA ALA A 122 -10.52 33.19 -4.59
C ALA A 122 -11.04 31.91 -5.27
N HIS A 123 -10.17 31.14 -5.93
CA HIS A 123 -10.57 29.93 -6.66
C HIS A 123 -11.11 28.82 -5.75
N TRP A 124 -10.79 28.83 -4.46
CA TRP A 124 -11.33 27.85 -3.50
C TRP A 124 -12.83 28.01 -3.18
N GLU A 125 -13.47 29.09 -3.64
CA GLU A 125 -14.92 29.23 -3.52
C GLU A 125 -15.69 28.23 -4.40
N HIS A 126 -15.04 27.78 -5.48
CA HIS A 126 -15.61 26.82 -6.44
C HIS A 126 -14.52 25.85 -6.85
N VAL A 127 -14.33 24.80 -6.04
CA VAL A 127 -13.40 23.70 -6.35
C VAL A 127 -14.10 22.58 -7.10
N GLU A 128 -13.41 22.02 -8.10
CA GLU A 128 -13.82 20.81 -8.81
C GLU A 128 -12.73 19.75 -8.66
N ALA A 129 -13.14 18.49 -8.45
CA ALA A 129 -12.19 17.38 -8.36
C ALA A 129 -11.57 17.12 -9.74
N GLN A 130 -10.24 17.07 -9.79
CA GLN A 130 -9.50 16.61 -10.94
C GLN A 130 -9.19 15.13 -10.75
N GLY A 131 -9.99 14.26 -11.37
CA GLY A 131 -9.82 12.82 -11.25
C GLY A 131 -10.28 12.24 -9.91
N HIS A 132 -9.58 11.22 -9.44
CA HIS A 132 -9.91 10.46 -8.23
C HIS A 132 -8.63 10.01 -7.52
N ALA A 133 -8.59 10.15 -6.20
CA ALA A 133 -7.48 9.71 -5.38
C ALA A 133 -7.91 8.67 -4.35
N ILE A 134 -7.02 7.72 -4.06
CA ILE A 134 -7.21 6.67 -3.06
C ILE A 134 -5.95 6.60 -2.21
N GLU A 135 -6.12 6.55 -0.90
CA GLU A 135 -5.06 6.34 0.08
C GLU A 135 -5.26 5.00 0.78
N ALA A 136 -4.16 4.30 1.03
CA ALA A 136 -4.11 3.09 1.82
C ALA A 136 -3.11 3.25 2.95
N ARG A 137 -3.54 2.96 4.19
CA ARG A 137 -2.68 2.98 5.37
C ARG A 137 -1.95 1.65 5.54
N LEU A 138 -0.66 1.64 5.25
CA LEU A 138 0.21 0.50 5.47
C LEU A 138 0.64 0.48 6.94
N TYR A 139 0.18 -0.53 7.67
CA TYR A 139 0.42 -0.71 9.10
C TYR A 139 1.31 -1.92 9.38
N ALA A 140 2.18 -1.79 10.39
CA ALA A 140 2.90 -2.88 11.03
C ALA A 140 1.96 -3.64 11.99
N GLU A 141 1.04 -4.40 11.44
CA GLU A 141 0.07 -5.21 12.15
C GLU A 141 -0.12 -6.56 11.48
N ASN A 142 -0.68 -7.53 12.22
CA ASN A 142 -0.92 -8.88 11.70
C ASN A 142 -2.41 -9.17 11.51
N PRO A 143 -2.98 -8.99 10.30
CA PRO A 143 -4.40 -9.26 10.03
C PRO A 143 -4.87 -10.65 10.48
N ARG A 144 -4.04 -11.69 10.29
CA ARG A 144 -4.37 -13.08 10.67
C ARG A 144 -4.51 -13.30 12.16
N ARG A 145 -3.90 -12.43 12.97
CA ARG A 145 -3.97 -12.48 14.44
C ARG A 145 -4.87 -11.39 15.01
N GLY A 146 -5.89 -10.98 14.25
CA GLY A 146 -6.80 -9.94 14.69
C GLY A 146 -6.15 -8.55 14.71
N PHE A 147 -5.19 -8.32 13.81
CA PHE A 147 -4.47 -7.05 13.61
C PHE A 147 -3.74 -6.62 14.89
N LEU A 148 -3.04 -7.55 15.52
CA LEU A 148 -2.11 -7.21 16.60
C LEU A 148 -0.94 -6.40 16.03
N PRO A 149 -0.51 -5.31 16.69
CA PRO A 149 0.69 -4.58 16.28
C PRO A 149 1.91 -5.50 16.24
N SER A 150 2.74 -5.31 15.22
CA SER A 150 4.00 -6.03 15.04
C SER A 150 5.16 -5.06 15.23
N MET A 151 5.97 -5.32 16.24
CA MET A 151 7.18 -4.55 16.53
C MET A 151 8.39 -5.24 15.90
N GLY A 152 9.48 -4.50 15.72
CA GLY A 152 10.75 -5.04 15.25
C GLY A 152 11.46 -4.14 14.25
N GLN A 153 12.64 -4.59 13.83
CA GLN A 153 13.44 -3.87 12.84
C GLN A 153 12.90 -4.11 11.43
N VAL A 154 12.70 -3.03 10.69
CA VAL A 154 12.40 -3.07 9.25
C VAL A 154 13.68 -3.49 8.52
N GLN A 155 13.70 -4.72 8.04
CA GLN A 155 14.85 -5.30 7.35
C GLN A 155 14.93 -4.84 5.90
N SER A 156 13.78 -4.62 5.26
CA SER A 156 13.70 -4.02 3.94
C SER A 156 12.38 -3.29 3.75
N LEU A 157 12.43 -2.16 3.05
CA LEU A 157 11.27 -1.34 2.72
C LEU A 157 11.42 -0.80 1.29
N CYS A 158 10.65 -1.36 0.35
CA CYS A 158 10.63 -0.90 -1.04
C CYS A 158 9.23 -0.37 -1.40
N PHE A 159 9.19 0.71 -2.18
CA PHE A 159 7.99 1.30 -2.78
C PHE A 159 8.21 1.38 -4.31
N PRO A 160 7.15 1.54 -5.12
CA PRO A 160 7.27 1.60 -6.58
C PRO A 160 8.18 2.74 -7.04
N GLU A 161 8.98 2.55 -8.09
CA GLU A 161 9.89 3.59 -8.61
C GLU A 161 9.15 4.86 -9.06
N ALA A 162 7.93 4.72 -9.59
CA ALA A 162 7.08 5.84 -9.99
C ALA A 162 6.53 6.66 -8.81
N ALA A 163 6.86 6.31 -7.57
CA ALA A 163 6.44 7.04 -6.39
C ALA A 163 7.28 8.30 -6.14
N ALA A 164 6.62 9.44 -5.99
CA ALA A 164 7.25 10.64 -5.47
C ALA A 164 7.08 10.74 -3.95
N GLN A 165 8.09 11.33 -3.28
CA GLN A 165 7.92 11.90 -1.95
C GLN A 165 7.20 13.24 -2.11
N PHE A 166 6.20 13.53 -1.26
CA PHE A 166 5.42 14.78 -1.25
C PHE A 166 5.33 15.51 -2.60
N ASP A 167 4.50 15.01 -3.51
CA ASP A 167 4.16 15.68 -4.75
C ASP A 167 2.67 15.51 -5.02
N VAL A 168 1.94 16.63 -5.02
CA VAL A 168 0.49 16.67 -5.23
C VAL A 168 0.08 16.44 -6.70
N SER A 169 1.07 16.38 -7.60
CA SER A 169 0.88 16.12 -9.03
C SER A 169 1.31 14.71 -9.48
N ALA A 170 2.00 13.97 -8.61
CA ALA A 170 2.49 12.63 -8.94
C ALA A 170 1.33 11.63 -9.06
N PRO A 171 1.42 10.62 -9.96
CA PRO A 171 0.40 9.57 -10.03
C PRO A 171 0.41 8.63 -8.82
N ILE A 172 1.57 8.50 -8.16
CA ILE A 172 1.78 7.74 -6.93
C ILE A 172 2.58 8.62 -5.98
N ARG A 173 2.08 8.80 -4.76
CA ARG A 173 2.73 9.52 -3.67
C ARG A 173 2.87 8.61 -2.45
N ILE A 174 4.03 8.66 -1.80
CA ILE A 174 4.30 7.92 -0.58
C ILE A 174 4.67 8.90 0.52
N ASP A 175 3.86 8.91 1.57
CA ASP A 175 4.17 9.62 2.82
C ASP A 175 4.58 8.58 3.86
N ALA A 176 5.88 8.46 4.15
CA ALA A 176 6.43 7.49 5.09
C ALA A 176 7.27 8.19 6.18
N GLY A 177 7.11 7.74 7.42
CA GLY A 177 7.90 8.21 8.58
C GLY A 177 9.02 7.24 8.98
N ILE A 178 9.18 6.13 8.26
CA ILE A 178 10.06 5.00 8.57
C ILE A 178 10.92 4.68 7.34
N ARG A 179 12.15 4.22 7.57
CA ARG A 179 13.10 3.78 6.55
C ARG A 179 13.58 2.35 6.81
N GLU A 180 14.19 1.75 5.81
CA GLU A 180 14.92 0.49 6.00
C GLU A 180 15.96 0.65 7.12
N GLY A 181 16.02 -0.34 8.02
CA GLY A 181 16.88 -0.37 9.19
C GLY A 181 16.25 0.20 10.47
N ASP A 182 15.18 0.98 10.38
CA ASP A 182 14.49 1.56 11.54
C ASP A 182 13.77 0.49 12.38
N VAL A 183 13.50 0.81 13.64
CA VAL A 183 12.79 -0.07 14.58
C VAL A 183 11.39 0.48 14.85
N ILE A 184 10.37 -0.34 14.59
CA ILE A 184 9.00 -0.08 14.99
C ILE A 184 8.86 -0.49 16.47
N SER A 185 8.74 0.50 17.35
CA SER A 185 8.52 0.29 18.79
C SER A 185 7.03 0.27 19.14
N GLY A 186 6.71 -0.09 20.39
CA GLY A 186 5.34 -0.03 20.92
C GLY A 186 4.91 1.34 21.43
N ASP A 187 5.76 2.36 21.33
CA ASP A 187 5.51 3.69 21.91
C ASP A 187 4.67 4.60 20.99
N TYR A 188 4.57 4.24 19.71
CA TYR A 188 3.93 5.04 18.68
C TYR A 188 2.90 4.23 17.88
N ASP A 189 2.13 4.94 17.05
CA ASP A 189 1.22 4.33 16.08
C ASP A 189 2.01 3.45 15.08
N PRO A 190 1.56 2.22 14.76
CA PRO A 190 2.32 1.28 13.93
C PRO A 190 2.27 1.60 12.43
N MET A 191 1.88 2.81 12.02
CA MET A 191 1.79 3.19 10.60
C MET A 191 3.19 3.29 10.00
N ILE A 192 3.41 2.53 8.92
CA ILE A 192 4.65 2.51 8.15
C ILE A 192 4.61 3.64 7.12
N ALA A 193 3.54 3.68 6.34
CA ALA A 193 3.37 4.65 5.26
C ALA A 193 1.90 4.83 4.88
N LYS A 194 1.61 5.97 4.25
CA LYS A 194 0.41 6.17 3.45
C LYS A 194 0.80 5.98 1.98
N ILE A 195 0.12 5.07 1.30
CA ILE A 195 0.28 4.86 -0.14
C ILE A 195 -0.88 5.57 -0.81
N ILE A 196 -0.59 6.62 -1.57
CA ILE A 196 -1.60 7.46 -2.21
C ILE A 196 -1.45 7.35 -3.72
N VAL A 197 -2.56 7.15 -4.41
CA VAL A 197 -2.57 7.11 -5.87
C VAL A 197 -3.62 8.06 -6.41
N HIS A 198 -3.36 8.56 -7.60
CA HIS A 198 -4.27 9.40 -8.36
C HIS A 198 -4.52 8.79 -9.74
N GLY A 199 -5.76 8.93 -10.23
CA GLY A 199 -6.15 8.56 -11.56
C GLY A 199 -7.16 9.53 -12.15
N LYS A 200 -7.33 9.50 -13.46
CA LYS A 200 -8.35 10.29 -14.18
C LYS A 200 -9.78 9.96 -13.74
N ASP A 201 -9.97 8.75 -13.22
CA ASP A 201 -11.22 8.23 -12.70
C ASP A 201 -10.91 7.18 -11.60
N ARG A 202 -11.95 6.79 -10.87
CA ARG A 202 -11.84 5.83 -9.77
C ARG A 202 -11.32 4.47 -10.20
N GLN A 203 -11.66 4.01 -11.41
CA GLN A 203 -11.22 2.70 -11.91
C GLN A 203 -9.71 2.71 -12.15
N GLN A 204 -9.18 3.79 -12.73
CA GLN A 204 -7.75 3.98 -12.88
C GLN A 204 -7.06 4.08 -11.52
N ALA A 205 -7.61 4.85 -10.58
CA ALA A 205 -7.03 4.95 -9.23
C ALA A 205 -6.99 3.59 -8.51
N LEU A 206 -8.04 2.76 -8.59
CA LEU A 206 -8.05 1.40 -8.05
C LEU A 206 -7.00 0.50 -8.71
N ALA A 207 -6.83 0.59 -10.03
CA ALA A 207 -5.81 -0.16 -10.76
C ALA A 207 -4.38 0.28 -10.34
N SER A 208 -4.16 1.59 -10.22
CA SER A 208 -2.90 2.15 -9.72
C SER A 208 -2.62 1.70 -8.28
N MET A 209 -3.62 1.70 -7.40
CA MET A 209 -3.46 1.25 -6.01
C MET A 209 -3.06 -0.23 -5.95
N ARG A 210 -3.69 -1.08 -6.78
CA ARG A 210 -3.32 -2.49 -6.90
C ARG A 210 -1.86 -2.66 -7.30
N GLN A 211 -1.41 -1.93 -8.31
CA GLN A 211 -0.02 -1.96 -8.78
C GLN A 211 0.94 -1.44 -7.70
N ALA A 212 0.61 -0.32 -7.05
CA ALA A 212 1.43 0.27 -6.00
C ALA A 212 1.62 -0.69 -4.81
N LEU A 213 0.54 -1.34 -4.35
CA LEU A 213 0.61 -2.33 -3.28
C LEU A 213 1.35 -3.62 -3.68
N ALA A 214 1.32 -4.00 -4.97
CA ALA A 214 2.04 -5.15 -5.49
C ALA A 214 3.55 -4.89 -5.60
N ALA A 215 3.94 -3.67 -5.99
CA ALA A 215 5.34 -3.23 -6.05
C ALA A 215 5.89 -2.72 -4.70
N SER A 216 5.07 -2.66 -3.65
CA SER A 216 5.53 -2.33 -2.30
C SER A 216 5.92 -3.58 -1.51
N SER A 217 6.99 -3.51 -0.72
CA SER A 217 7.42 -4.61 0.15
C SER A 217 7.89 -4.11 1.51
N VAL A 218 7.56 -4.87 2.55
CA VAL A 218 8.03 -4.65 3.92
C VAL A 218 8.50 -5.98 4.46
N LEU A 219 9.78 -6.07 4.82
CA LEU A 219 10.39 -7.22 5.47
C LEU A 219 10.78 -6.85 6.90
N GLY A 220 10.58 -7.76 7.85
CA GLY A 220 10.74 -7.51 9.28
C GLY A 220 9.42 -7.73 10.01
N PRO A 221 8.77 -6.68 10.56
CA PRO A 221 7.47 -6.81 11.21
C PRO A 221 6.37 -7.33 10.28
N SER A 222 5.41 -8.09 10.82
CA SER A 222 4.15 -8.39 10.12
C SER A 222 3.46 -7.08 9.73
N ASN A 223 2.78 -7.08 8.58
CA ASN A 223 2.10 -5.90 8.06
C ASN A 223 0.78 -6.26 7.35
N ASN A 224 -0.04 -5.25 7.10
CA ASN A 224 -1.36 -5.41 6.49
C ASN A 224 -1.36 -5.32 4.95
N ARG A 225 -0.21 -5.24 4.25
CA ARG A 225 -0.14 -5.04 2.80
C ARG A 225 -0.98 -6.04 2.00
N ALA A 226 -0.86 -7.33 2.31
CA ALA A 226 -1.62 -8.37 1.61
C ALA A 226 -3.14 -8.27 1.87
N PHE A 227 -3.52 -7.82 3.07
CA PHE A 227 -4.92 -7.53 3.40
C PHE A 227 -5.43 -6.33 2.59
N LEU A 228 -4.64 -5.26 2.44
CA LEU A 228 -4.98 -4.10 1.61
C LEU A 228 -5.19 -4.50 0.14
N GLN A 229 -4.33 -5.37 -0.41
CA GLN A 229 -4.50 -5.88 -1.78
C GLN A 229 -5.84 -6.59 -1.96
N LYS A 230 -6.16 -7.53 -1.06
CA LYS A 230 -7.45 -8.24 -1.08
C LYS A 230 -8.65 -7.30 -0.91
N LEU A 231 -8.53 -6.27 -0.07
CA LEU A 231 -9.58 -5.29 0.17
C LEU A 231 -9.83 -4.43 -1.08
N ILE A 232 -8.77 -3.95 -1.74
CA ILE A 232 -8.88 -3.20 -3.00
C ILE A 232 -9.54 -4.05 -4.08
N ASP A 233 -9.20 -5.34 -4.16
CA ASP A 233 -9.78 -6.27 -5.14
C ASP A 233 -11.19 -6.77 -4.77
N HIS A 234 -11.70 -6.44 -3.59
CA HIS A 234 -13.00 -6.91 -3.14
C HIS A 234 -14.12 -6.38 -4.06
N PRO A 235 -15.07 -7.22 -4.51
CA PRO A 235 -16.12 -6.82 -5.46
C PRO A 235 -16.95 -5.61 -5.00
N ALA A 236 -17.26 -5.52 -3.70
CA ALA A 236 -17.99 -4.37 -3.15
C ALA A 236 -17.16 -3.06 -3.24
N VAL A 237 -15.84 -3.12 -3.04
CA VAL A 237 -14.96 -1.96 -3.17
C VAL A 237 -14.86 -1.54 -4.63
N GLN A 238 -14.68 -2.50 -5.55
CA GLN A 238 -14.67 -2.24 -7.00
C GLN A 238 -15.99 -1.57 -7.46
N ALA A 239 -17.12 -2.03 -6.93
CA ALA A 239 -18.44 -1.47 -7.24
C ALA A 239 -18.78 -0.15 -6.52
N GLY A 240 -17.94 0.33 -5.59
CA GLY A 240 -18.22 1.53 -4.79
C GLY A 240 -19.32 1.32 -3.73
N GLN A 241 -19.61 0.08 -3.38
CA GLN A 241 -20.56 -0.32 -2.34
C GLN A 241 -19.87 -0.35 -0.98
N LEU A 242 -19.52 0.83 -0.48
CA LEU A 242 -18.73 0.99 0.73
C LEU A 242 -19.60 1.09 1.97
N SER A 243 -19.12 0.55 3.08
CA SER A 243 -19.75 0.65 4.38
C SER A 243 -18.73 0.44 5.48
N THR A 244 -18.94 1.11 6.62
CA THR A 244 -18.19 0.90 7.88
C THR A 244 -18.24 -0.52 8.41
N ALA A 245 -19.21 -1.32 7.97
CA ALA A 245 -19.33 -2.74 8.34
C ALA A 245 -18.62 -3.70 7.36
N LEU A 246 -18.13 -3.23 6.20
CA LEU A 246 -17.63 -4.10 5.14
C LEU A 246 -16.44 -4.96 5.61
N ILE A 247 -15.42 -4.33 6.19
CA ILE A 247 -14.21 -5.04 6.62
C ILE A 247 -14.53 -6.08 7.69
N GLU A 248 -15.37 -5.72 8.67
CA GLU A 248 -15.74 -6.63 9.75
C GLU A 248 -16.55 -7.83 9.24
N ARG A 249 -17.48 -7.60 8.30
CA ARG A 249 -18.27 -8.67 7.68
C ARG A 249 -17.42 -9.65 6.86
N GLU A 250 -16.44 -9.14 6.13
CA GLU A 250 -15.62 -9.92 5.19
C GLU A 250 -14.26 -10.32 5.78
N ILE A 251 -14.06 -10.18 7.10
CA ILE A 251 -12.74 -10.27 7.70
C ILE A 251 -12.05 -11.62 7.48
N ASP A 252 -12.81 -12.72 7.48
CA ASP A 252 -12.27 -14.06 7.29
C ASP A 252 -11.73 -14.26 5.86
N SER A 253 -12.36 -13.66 4.85
CA SER A 253 -11.90 -13.73 3.47
C SER A 253 -10.69 -12.81 3.23
N LEU A 254 -10.71 -11.63 3.85
CA LEU A 254 -9.67 -10.60 3.70
C LEU A 254 -8.39 -10.93 4.49
N ALA A 255 -8.52 -11.43 5.72
CA ALA A 255 -7.41 -11.74 6.61
C ALA A 255 -7.03 -13.23 6.63
N GLY A 256 -7.73 -14.07 5.86
CA GLY A 256 -7.51 -15.52 5.81
C GLY A 256 -6.09 -15.94 5.41
N ALA A 257 -5.72 -17.16 5.81
CA ALA A 257 -4.48 -17.79 5.39
C ALA A 257 -4.36 -17.86 3.86
N LEU A 258 -3.13 -17.89 3.35
CA LEU A 258 -2.93 -18.25 1.95
C LEU A 258 -3.57 -19.62 1.72
N SER A 259 -4.30 -19.75 0.63
CA SER A 259 -4.70 -21.05 0.12
C SER A 259 -3.44 -21.92 -0.10
N PRO A 260 -3.58 -23.26 -0.07
CA PRO A 260 -2.46 -24.15 -0.37
C PRO A 260 -1.76 -23.82 -1.69
N GLN A 261 -2.51 -23.33 -2.67
CA GLN A 261 -2.02 -22.91 -3.98
C GLN A 261 -1.17 -21.64 -3.91
N GLU A 262 -1.68 -20.57 -3.29
CA GLU A 262 -0.92 -19.31 -3.12
C GLU A 262 0.35 -19.52 -2.28
N ARG A 263 0.28 -20.41 -1.28
CA ARG A 263 1.45 -20.81 -0.50
C ARG A 263 2.49 -21.50 -1.37
N LEU A 264 2.08 -22.48 -2.18
CA LEU A 264 2.97 -23.18 -3.11
C LEU A 264 3.63 -22.20 -4.11
N GLU A 265 2.85 -21.31 -4.71
CA GLU A 265 3.35 -20.29 -5.64
C GLU A 265 4.37 -19.36 -4.96
N SER A 266 4.11 -18.93 -3.72
CA SER A 266 5.05 -18.11 -2.94
C SER A 266 6.37 -18.84 -2.68
N LEU A 267 6.31 -20.12 -2.30
CA LEU A 267 7.49 -20.96 -2.06
C LEU A 267 8.31 -21.15 -3.34
N LEU A 268 7.64 -21.38 -4.48
CA LEU A 268 8.29 -21.50 -5.79
C LEU A 268 8.95 -20.18 -6.22
N ALA A 269 8.30 -19.04 -6.00
CA ALA A 269 8.86 -17.72 -6.27
C ALA A 269 10.11 -17.45 -5.42
N ILE A 270 10.08 -17.78 -4.12
CA ILE A 270 11.26 -17.66 -3.23
C ILE A 270 12.41 -18.56 -3.72
N ALA A 271 12.11 -19.81 -4.09
CA ALA A 271 13.09 -20.75 -4.59
C ALA A 271 13.75 -20.26 -5.89
N ALA A 272 12.95 -19.74 -6.82
CA ALA A 272 13.42 -19.17 -8.08
C ALA A 272 14.25 -17.91 -7.84
N ALA A 273 13.77 -16.97 -7.02
CA ALA A 273 14.49 -15.75 -6.69
C ALA A 273 15.83 -16.05 -6.01
N TRP A 274 15.86 -16.98 -5.05
CA TRP A 274 17.10 -17.43 -4.43
C TRP A 274 18.06 -18.04 -5.46
N ALA A 275 17.55 -18.90 -6.37
CA ALA A 275 18.37 -19.54 -7.40
C ALA A 275 18.95 -18.53 -8.40
N LEU A 276 18.17 -17.52 -8.80
CA LEU A 276 18.60 -16.44 -9.70
C LEU A 276 19.53 -15.43 -9.00
N SER A 277 19.37 -15.21 -7.69
CA SER A 277 20.26 -14.35 -6.89
C SER A 277 21.61 -15.00 -6.58
N GLN A 278 21.75 -16.32 -6.81
CA GLN A 278 23.06 -16.93 -6.76
C GLN A 278 23.90 -16.29 -7.87
N PRO A 279 25.05 -15.69 -7.56
CA PRO A 279 25.89 -15.10 -8.58
C PRO A 279 26.18 -16.17 -9.64
N SER A 280 25.80 -15.91 -10.89
CA SER A 280 26.51 -16.49 -12.02
C SER A 280 27.90 -15.88 -11.91
N SER A 281 28.82 -16.61 -11.27
CA SER A 281 30.14 -16.10 -10.98
C SER A 281 30.77 -15.65 -12.30
N GLN A 282 30.87 -14.34 -12.52
CA GLN A 282 31.78 -13.74 -13.50
C GLN A 282 33.24 -13.82 -13.02
N SER A 283 33.53 -14.74 -12.10
CA SER A 283 34.88 -15.13 -11.72
C SER A 283 35.49 -15.95 -12.87
N TRP A 284 36.70 -15.56 -13.25
CA TRP A 284 37.55 -16.36 -14.12
C TRP A 284 38.06 -17.62 -13.39
N ASP A 285 37.93 -17.65 -12.05
CA ASP A 285 38.23 -18.82 -11.24
C ASP A 285 37.11 -19.85 -11.34
N ALA A 286 37.47 -21.03 -11.83
CA ALA A 286 36.56 -22.15 -12.01
C ALA A 286 36.10 -22.77 -10.67
N PHE A 287 36.79 -22.49 -9.56
CA PHE A 287 36.42 -22.95 -8.21
C PHE A 287 35.41 -22.04 -7.50
N ASP A 288 35.26 -20.79 -7.94
CA ASP A 288 34.21 -19.86 -7.46
C ASP A 288 32.87 -20.09 -8.16
N ARG A 289 32.85 -20.93 -9.20
CA ARG A 289 31.64 -21.21 -9.97
C ARG A 289 30.71 -22.14 -9.21
N ARG A 290 29.51 -21.62 -8.92
CA ARG A 290 28.41 -22.38 -8.29
C ARG A 290 27.56 -23.12 -9.33
N ASP A 291 28.08 -23.31 -10.54
CA ASP A 291 27.51 -24.05 -11.67
C ASP A 291 27.82 -25.56 -11.63
N GLY A 292 28.58 -26.01 -10.63
CA GLY A 292 28.96 -27.42 -10.47
C GLY A 292 30.26 -27.81 -11.18
N TRP A 293 31.07 -26.87 -11.67
CA TRP A 293 32.34 -27.18 -12.34
C TRP A 293 33.35 -27.93 -11.43
N ARG A 294 34.08 -28.90 -12.00
CA ARG A 294 35.18 -29.66 -11.36
C ARG A 294 36.29 -29.98 -12.37
N HIS A 295 37.55 -29.97 -11.91
CA HIS A 295 38.72 -30.39 -12.71
C HIS A 295 38.59 -31.89 -13.07
N HIS A 296 38.74 -32.24 -14.36
CA HIS A 296 38.62 -33.59 -14.97
C HIS A 296 37.25 -34.10 -15.46
N GLY A 297 36.28 -33.22 -15.74
CA GLY A 297 35.35 -33.42 -16.87
C GLY A 297 34.57 -34.76 -16.94
N LEU A 298 34.22 -35.36 -15.81
CA LEU A 298 33.06 -36.23 -15.78
C LEU A 298 31.86 -35.29 -15.62
N GLN A 299 30.99 -35.23 -16.64
CA GLN A 299 29.62 -34.74 -16.44
C GLN A 299 29.08 -35.47 -15.23
N ALA A 300 29.01 -34.80 -14.08
CA ALA A 300 28.35 -35.37 -12.93
C ALA A 300 26.88 -35.49 -13.33
N SER A 301 26.40 -36.72 -13.39
CA SER A 301 24.99 -37.05 -13.27
C SER A 301 24.43 -36.65 -11.88
N ASP A 302 25.25 -36.04 -11.02
CA ASP A 302 24.86 -35.52 -9.72
C ASP A 302 24.76 -33.98 -9.75
N PRO A 303 23.55 -33.45 -9.97
CA PRO A 303 23.29 -32.01 -9.97
C PRO A 303 23.59 -31.37 -8.62
N ALA A 304 23.99 -30.09 -8.62
CA ALA A 304 24.10 -29.34 -7.37
C ALA A 304 22.72 -29.32 -6.69
N ARG A 305 22.62 -30.03 -5.55
CA ARG A 305 21.42 -30.08 -4.73
C ARG A 305 21.54 -29.05 -3.62
N TYR A 306 20.63 -28.09 -3.62
CA TYR A 306 20.47 -27.14 -2.53
C TYR A 306 19.17 -27.48 -1.81
N GLN A 307 19.24 -27.68 -0.51
CA GLN A 307 18.05 -27.79 0.31
C GLN A 307 17.83 -26.44 1.00
N LEU A 308 16.86 -25.69 0.50
CA LEU A 308 16.35 -24.52 1.19
C LEU A 308 15.38 -25.00 2.26
N ARG A 309 15.66 -24.66 3.52
CA ARG A 309 14.70 -24.85 4.60
C ARG A 309 14.07 -23.52 4.89
N LEU A 310 12.84 -23.35 4.40
CA LEU A 310 12.04 -22.20 4.74
C LEU A 310 11.33 -22.51 6.04
N ARG A 311 11.83 -21.93 7.11
CA ARG A 311 11.07 -21.88 8.36
C ARG A 311 10.10 -20.72 8.22
N ALA A 312 8.86 -21.03 7.86
CA ALA A 312 7.77 -20.10 8.09
C ALA A 312 7.61 -19.99 9.61
N MET A 313 7.94 -18.83 10.16
CA MET A 313 7.51 -18.51 11.51
C MET A 313 6.03 -18.16 11.40
N ASP A 314 5.15 -19.13 11.64
CA ASP A 314 3.80 -18.76 12.05
C ASP A 314 3.95 -18.18 13.46
N ASP A 315 3.52 -16.92 13.60
CA ASP A 315 3.99 -15.94 14.57
C ASP A 315 3.79 -16.24 16.08
N ALA A 316 3.75 -17.48 16.58
CA ALA A 316 4.08 -17.81 17.99
C ALA A 316 4.03 -19.29 18.43
N VAL A 317 3.45 -20.28 17.73
CA VAL A 317 3.18 -21.60 18.36
C VAL A 317 3.57 -22.84 17.52
N SER A 318 3.79 -22.70 16.22
CA SER A 318 4.31 -23.79 15.39
C SER A 318 5.28 -23.26 14.34
N SER A 319 6.51 -23.76 14.34
CA SER A 319 7.40 -23.58 13.20
C SER A 319 7.01 -24.63 12.15
N HIS A 320 6.48 -24.20 11.02
CA HIS A 320 6.36 -25.06 9.86
C HIS A 320 7.67 -24.97 9.07
N GLU A 321 8.44 -26.05 9.11
CA GLU A 321 9.64 -26.19 8.30
C GLU A 321 9.24 -26.78 6.95
N GLU A 322 9.26 -25.95 5.92
CA GLU A 322 9.08 -26.40 4.54
C GLU A 322 10.45 -26.63 3.92
N LYS A 323 10.65 -27.84 3.42
CA LYS A 323 11.84 -28.22 2.67
C LYS A 323 11.56 -27.98 1.21
N ILE A 324 12.39 -27.14 0.60
CA ILE A 324 12.46 -26.96 -0.84
C ILE A 324 13.78 -27.59 -1.29
N ASP A 325 13.69 -28.65 -2.09
CA ASP A 325 14.85 -29.27 -2.70
C ASP A 325 15.02 -28.68 -4.11
N ILE A 326 16.10 -27.95 -4.32
CA ILE A 326 16.50 -27.39 -5.61
C ILE A 326 17.60 -28.26 -6.19
N GLN A 327 17.42 -28.70 -7.43
CA GLN A 327 18.35 -29.56 -8.14
C GLN A 327 18.73 -28.92 -9.48
N TRP A 328 20.00 -28.54 -9.62
CA TRP A 328 20.56 -27.99 -10.87
C TRP A 328 20.93 -29.10 -11.85
N LEU A 329 19.94 -29.58 -12.60
CA LEU A 329 20.15 -30.33 -13.84
C LEU A 329 20.52 -29.33 -14.96
N PRO A 330 20.74 -29.72 -16.23
CA PRO A 330 20.79 -28.74 -17.33
C PRO A 330 19.62 -27.73 -17.37
N ASP A 331 18.55 -27.98 -16.60
CA ASP A 331 17.48 -27.03 -16.26
C ASP A 331 17.29 -26.97 -14.72
N LEU A 332 16.86 -25.84 -14.15
CA LEU A 332 16.59 -25.69 -12.72
C LEU A 332 15.33 -26.50 -12.36
N THR A 333 15.46 -27.52 -11.50
CA THR A 333 14.32 -28.28 -10.98
C THR A 333 14.07 -27.92 -9.52
N VAL A 334 12.83 -27.56 -9.16
CA VAL A 334 12.41 -27.20 -7.80
C VAL A 334 11.38 -28.22 -7.32
N SER A 335 11.62 -28.83 -6.16
CA SER A 335 10.64 -29.66 -5.47
C SER A 335 10.11 -28.94 -4.25
N VAL A 336 8.80 -28.71 -4.19
CA VAL A 336 8.10 -28.07 -3.06
C VAL A 336 6.95 -28.97 -2.66
N LEU A 337 6.84 -29.33 -1.38
CA LEU A 337 5.75 -30.15 -0.84
C LEU A 337 5.53 -31.49 -1.59
N GLY A 338 6.59 -32.07 -2.15
CA GLY A 338 6.53 -33.32 -2.91
C GLY A 338 6.09 -33.18 -4.38
N GLN A 339 5.90 -31.94 -4.87
CA GLN A 339 5.62 -31.65 -6.27
C GLN A 339 6.87 -31.14 -6.98
N PHE A 340 7.11 -31.62 -8.21
CA PHE A 340 8.29 -31.29 -9.02
C PHE A 340 7.96 -30.25 -10.09
N TRP A 341 8.83 -29.24 -10.18
CA TRP A 341 8.72 -28.13 -11.10
C TRP A 341 10.04 -27.93 -11.83
N ARG A 342 10.00 -27.52 -13.10
CA ARG A 342 11.18 -27.32 -13.93
C ARG A 342 11.15 -25.92 -14.54
N LEU A 343 12.13 -25.09 -14.20
CA LEU A 343 12.36 -23.78 -14.79
C LEU A 343 13.24 -23.92 -16.05
N ARG A 344 12.68 -23.58 -17.22
CA ARG A 344 13.38 -23.49 -18.50
C ARG A 344 13.07 -22.14 -19.14
N ASP A 345 14.09 -21.40 -19.58
CA ASP A 345 13.93 -20.12 -20.28
C ASP A 345 13.04 -19.09 -19.56
N GLY A 346 12.98 -19.14 -18.22
CA GLY A 346 12.12 -18.26 -17.40
C GLY A 346 10.74 -18.84 -17.04
N GLU A 347 10.36 -20.01 -17.57
CA GLU A 347 9.04 -20.63 -17.34
C GLU A 347 9.13 -21.86 -16.42
N LEU A 348 8.27 -21.92 -15.39
CA LEU A 348 8.12 -23.07 -14.48
C LEU A 348 7.06 -24.07 -15.00
N THR A 349 7.45 -25.32 -15.24
CA THR A 349 6.57 -26.37 -15.77
C THR A 349 6.50 -27.60 -14.85
N THR A 350 5.31 -28.18 -14.63
CA THR A 350 5.18 -29.47 -13.91
C THR A 350 5.18 -30.66 -14.86
N HIS A 351 5.67 -31.81 -14.40
CA HIS A 351 5.48 -33.08 -15.10
C HIS A 351 4.43 -33.95 -14.38
N PRO A 352 3.34 -34.43 -15.03
CA PRO A 352 2.82 -34.05 -16.34
C PRO A 352 1.49 -33.27 -16.22
N SER A 353 1.36 -32.17 -16.98
CA SER A 353 0.11 -31.48 -17.38
C SER A 353 -0.46 -30.30 -16.58
N LYS A 354 0.30 -29.66 -15.67
CA LYS A 354 -0.04 -28.29 -15.24
C LYS A 354 1.10 -27.32 -15.59
N THR A 355 0.87 -26.45 -16.55
CA THR A 355 1.67 -25.24 -16.74
C THR A 355 1.14 -24.21 -15.76
N LEU A 356 2.01 -23.69 -14.89
CA LEU A 356 1.70 -22.52 -14.08
C LEU A 356 2.53 -21.42 -14.70
N GLU A 357 1.90 -20.60 -15.55
CA GLU A 357 2.54 -19.40 -16.09
C GLU A 357 2.81 -18.44 -14.92
N LEU A 358 3.99 -18.57 -14.32
CA LEU A 358 4.53 -17.55 -13.46
C LEU A 358 5.08 -16.46 -14.37
N ALA A 359 4.22 -15.53 -14.78
CA ALA A 359 4.65 -14.24 -15.32
C ALA A 359 5.24 -13.40 -14.16
N ALA A 360 6.39 -13.83 -13.64
CA ALA A 360 7.16 -13.09 -12.66
C ALA A 360 8.34 -12.44 -13.37
N SER A 361 8.18 -11.19 -13.80
CA SER A 361 9.31 -10.33 -14.13
C SER A 361 9.95 -9.89 -12.82
N PHE A 362 11.17 -10.38 -12.55
CA PHE A 362 11.95 -9.98 -11.38
C PHE A 362 12.78 -8.75 -11.75
N GLU A 363 12.32 -7.57 -11.35
CA GLU A 363 13.17 -6.39 -11.27
C GLU A 363 13.77 -6.37 -9.86
N ALA A 364 15.10 -6.36 -9.77
CA ALA A 364 15.74 -6.01 -8.50
C ALA A 364 15.30 -4.59 -8.16
N CYS A 365 14.77 -4.35 -6.94
CA CYS A 365 14.64 -2.98 -6.44
C CYS A 365 16.07 -2.42 -6.38
N GLU A 366 16.47 -1.63 -7.38
CA GLU A 366 17.63 -0.78 -7.21
C GLU A 366 17.28 0.19 -6.06
N PRO A 367 18.16 0.33 -5.06
CA PRO A 367 17.92 1.29 -3.99
C PRO A 367 17.73 2.68 -4.62
N MET A 368 16.69 3.40 -4.18
CA MET A 368 16.47 4.79 -4.58
C MET A 368 17.80 5.55 -4.50
N PRO A 369 18.24 6.22 -5.58
CA PRO A 369 19.47 6.99 -5.52
C PRO A 369 19.32 8.06 -4.43
N LEU A 370 20.22 8.02 -3.45
CA LEU A 370 20.37 9.05 -2.44
C LEU A 370 20.88 10.32 -3.13
N ASP A 371 20.00 11.24 -3.54
CA ASP A 371 20.39 12.55 -4.04
C ASP A 371 20.78 13.47 -2.87
N GLY A 372 22.03 13.31 -2.44
CA GLY A 372 22.63 14.09 -1.35
C GLY A 372 24.03 14.60 -1.66
N SER A 373 24.37 14.90 -2.92
CA SER A 373 25.61 15.63 -3.21
C SER A 373 25.58 16.41 -4.53
N HIS A 374 25.09 17.65 -4.49
CA HIS A 374 25.58 18.69 -5.40
C HIS A 374 27.00 19.09 -5.00
N GLY A 375 27.97 18.24 -5.30
CA GLY A 375 29.38 18.62 -5.35
C GLY A 375 29.63 19.41 -6.63
N LYS A 376 29.59 20.75 -6.55
CA LYS A 376 30.18 21.62 -7.58
C LYS A 376 31.67 21.32 -7.66
N GLY A 377 32.07 20.49 -8.62
CA GLY A 377 33.43 20.40 -9.10
C GLY A 377 33.78 21.67 -9.87
N LEU A 378 34.43 22.62 -9.21
CA LEU A 378 35.25 23.64 -9.86
C LEU A 378 36.43 22.91 -10.53
N GLN A 379 36.43 22.88 -11.86
CA GLN A 379 37.66 22.66 -12.62
C GLN A 379 38.34 24.02 -12.83
N ALA A 380 39.61 24.09 -12.43
CA ALA A 380 40.55 25.13 -12.80
C ALA A 380 41.24 24.76 -14.12
#